data_AF-C6C7J4-F1
#
_entry.id   AF-C6C7J4-F1
#
_cell.length_a   1.000
_cell.length_b   1.000
_cell.length_c   1.000
_cell.angle_alpha   90.00
_cell.angle_beta   90.00
_cell.angle_gamma   90.00
#
_symmetry.space_group_name_H-M   'P 1'
#
loop_
_entity.id
_entity.type
_entity.pdbx_description
1 polymer ?
#
loop_
_entity_poly.entity_id
_entity_poly.type
_entity_poly.pdbx_seq_one_letter_code
_entity_poly.pdbx_strand_id
1 'polypeptide(L)'
;MTQTNLERREAALKQIILDAGDTALRHFRTRQPGAFTLKGHQDFLTEADALVEKQIRQAISAAFPDDALLGEETGGATTDAARLWVVDPIDGTANFARGIEHFCIAIAFVSQGITELGGIYNPATQELYLARRSHYAQKNGQPLHTARTSDARNATFELGWSTRTAQRRYLDVMAALLSTGANVRRGASGALALAWVAEGRTDGYIELHMNAWDCLAGLLLVSEAGGRVGQINDPCAAIFNGQPVLAAATGVADALARASGIPLDSADTCPIDAQSATPHYPRPAISLIEADVPGWGMDIYIGGAAGTTDLALLDQYGIGTVINCAVNLDIDWVHAPEPESPAHLLRHGAGPVRYYKLGLIDGDGNPATMLHAGYHLMRSALLQRIPDKPSYRNRERGNLLVNCRGGRSRSVTLVALFLHLECPARYPTLADAIAHVQDKRQLHPDEWFDAPKPALITLAQRAIEMEQALRAAGLGTPTPVMDEPRS
;
A
#
# COMPACT_ATOMS: atom_id res chain seq x y z
N MET A 1 -6.75 -16.66 24.54
CA MET A 1 -5.73 -16.77 25.61
C MET A 1 -6.31 -16.20 26.88
N THR A 2 -6.11 -16.80 28.06
CA THR A 2 -6.61 -16.21 29.31
C THR A 2 -5.72 -15.05 29.75
N GLN A 3 -6.31 -14.04 30.40
CA GLN A 3 -5.60 -12.86 30.92
C GLN A 3 -4.36 -13.24 31.77
N THR A 4 -4.52 -14.19 32.68
CA THR A 4 -3.44 -14.71 33.54
C THR A 4 -2.29 -15.34 32.74
N ASN A 5 -2.57 -15.91 31.57
CA ASN A 5 -1.54 -16.52 30.72
C ASN A 5 -0.73 -15.47 29.95
N LEU A 6 -1.35 -14.33 29.60
CA LEU A 6 -0.66 -13.20 28.99
C LEU A 6 0.22 -12.46 30.00
N GLU A 7 -0.28 -12.24 31.23
CA GLU A 7 0.48 -11.60 32.32
C GLU A 7 1.75 -12.39 32.69
N ARG A 8 1.69 -13.72 32.69
CA ARG A 8 2.88 -14.56 32.89
C ARG A 8 3.93 -14.36 31.79
N ARG A 9 3.50 -14.24 30.53
CA ARG A 9 4.40 -13.96 29.40
C ARG A 9 4.97 -12.56 29.46
N GLU A 10 4.19 -11.58 29.88
CA GLU A 10 4.62 -10.20 30.07
C GLU A 10 5.74 -10.12 31.13
N ALA A 11 5.54 -10.77 32.29
CA ALA A 11 6.56 -10.84 33.33
C ALA A 11 7.83 -11.57 32.85
N ALA A 12 7.67 -12.69 32.12
CA ALA A 12 8.79 -13.43 31.57
C ALA A 12 9.55 -12.62 30.51
N LEU A 13 8.85 -11.93 29.60
CA LEU A 13 9.45 -11.06 28.58
C LEU A 13 10.36 -10.02 29.23
N LYS A 14 9.85 -9.34 30.27
CA LYS A 14 10.61 -8.32 31.00
C LYS A 14 11.88 -8.89 31.64
N GLN A 15 11.80 -10.06 32.26
CA GLN A 15 12.98 -10.68 32.89
C GLN A 15 13.99 -11.14 31.83
N ILE A 16 13.52 -11.85 30.81
CA ILE A 16 14.35 -12.45 29.76
C ILE A 16 15.10 -11.38 28.98
N ILE A 17 14.43 -10.28 28.61
CA ILE A 17 15.07 -9.20 27.82
C ILE A 17 16.16 -8.47 28.61
N LEU A 18 15.99 -8.32 29.93
CA LEU A 18 17.00 -7.74 30.82
C LEU A 18 18.21 -8.66 30.96
N ASP A 19 17.97 -9.95 31.24
CA ASP A 19 19.04 -10.95 31.38
C ASP A 19 19.83 -11.13 30.07
N ALA A 20 19.15 -11.09 28.93
CA ALA A 20 19.76 -11.09 27.61
C ALA A 20 20.61 -9.83 27.38
N GLY A 21 20.09 -8.67 27.75
CA GLY A 21 20.80 -7.40 27.62
C GLY A 21 22.06 -7.31 28.48
N ASP A 22 22.05 -7.87 29.68
CA ASP A 22 23.25 -7.96 30.53
C ASP A 22 24.32 -8.84 29.90
N THR A 23 23.93 -9.95 29.26
CA THR A 23 24.87 -10.78 28.48
C THR A 23 25.41 -10.01 27.28
N ALA A 24 24.55 -9.41 26.46
CA ALA A 24 24.95 -8.63 25.29
C ALA A 24 25.93 -7.50 25.69
N LEU A 25 25.64 -6.77 26.76
CA LEU A 25 26.49 -5.68 27.25
C LEU A 25 27.85 -6.13 27.75
N ARG A 26 27.94 -7.30 28.42
CA ARG A 26 29.24 -7.88 28.80
C ARG A 26 30.08 -8.20 27.57
N HIS A 27 29.49 -8.79 26.54
CA HIS A 27 30.19 -9.06 25.28
C HIS A 27 30.57 -7.77 24.55
N PHE A 28 29.68 -6.79 24.51
CA PHE A 28 29.96 -5.47 23.92
C PHE A 28 31.19 -4.82 24.57
N ARG A 29 31.26 -4.83 25.90
CA ARG A 29 32.37 -4.22 26.67
C ARG A 29 33.69 -4.96 26.56
N THR A 30 33.64 -6.27 26.28
CA THR A 30 34.84 -7.13 26.20
C THR A 30 35.31 -7.39 24.77
N ARG A 31 34.56 -6.93 23.77
CA ARG A 31 34.95 -7.02 22.35
C ARG A 31 36.32 -6.40 22.12
N GLN A 32 37.06 -6.95 21.17
CA GLN A 32 38.30 -6.34 20.68
C GLN A 32 37.99 -5.49 19.43
N PRO A 33 38.41 -4.21 19.36
CA PRO A 33 38.21 -3.38 18.17
C PRO A 33 38.72 -4.08 16.90
N GLY A 34 37.85 -4.23 15.90
CA GLY A 34 38.17 -4.87 14.62
C GLY A 34 38.11 -6.39 14.61
N ALA A 35 37.82 -7.06 15.74
CA ALA A 35 37.67 -8.51 15.81
C ALA A 35 36.21 -8.94 15.56
N PHE A 36 35.79 -8.94 14.29
CA PHE A 36 34.50 -9.49 13.86
C PHE A 36 34.65 -10.27 12.56
N THR A 37 33.74 -11.22 12.33
CA THR A 37 33.63 -11.98 11.08
C THR A 37 32.39 -11.58 10.32
N LEU A 38 32.45 -11.64 9.00
CA LEU A 38 31.32 -11.42 8.12
C LEU A 38 30.84 -12.76 7.54
N LYS A 39 29.55 -13.05 7.64
CA LYS A 39 28.89 -14.15 6.90
C LYS A 39 28.63 -13.77 5.44
N GLY A 40 28.52 -12.47 5.16
CA GLY A 40 28.22 -11.91 3.85
C GLY A 40 28.49 -10.41 3.78
N HIS A 41 28.06 -9.76 2.69
CA HIS A 41 28.27 -8.32 2.53
C HIS A 41 27.47 -7.52 3.58
N GLN A 42 28.18 -6.96 4.58
CA GLN A 42 27.63 -6.27 5.74
C GLN A 42 26.81 -7.15 6.72
N ASP A 43 26.96 -8.47 6.65
CA ASP A 43 26.31 -9.42 7.55
C ASP A 43 27.32 -9.87 8.62
N PHE A 44 27.22 -9.28 9.81
CA PHE A 44 28.14 -9.49 10.93
C PHE A 44 27.68 -10.69 11.73
N LEU A 45 28.59 -11.62 12.02
CA LEU A 45 28.35 -12.63 13.03
C LEU A 45 29.17 -12.29 14.26
N THR A 46 28.50 -12.16 15.40
CA THR A 46 29.18 -12.13 16.69
C THR A 46 28.85 -13.39 17.48
N GLU A 47 29.83 -13.91 18.23
CA GLU A 47 29.55 -14.98 19.21
C GLU A 47 28.49 -14.55 20.23
N ALA A 48 28.32 -13.24 20.42
CA ALA A 48 27.31 -12.67 21.31
C ALA A 48 25.88 -12.94 20.81
N ASP A 49 25.60 -12.79 19.51
CA ASP A 49 24.28 -13.08 18.92
C ASP A 49 23.82 -14.50 19.26
N ALA A 50 24.66 -15.50 18.94
CA ALA A 50 24.34 -16.90 19.17
C ALA A 50 24.18 -17.24 20.67
N LEU A 51 24.99 -16.63 21.54
CA LEU A 51 24.90 -16.82 23.00
C LEU A 51 23.62 -16.21 23.57
N VAL A 52 23.29 -14.99 23.15
CA VAL A 52 22.09 -14.27 23.59
C VAL A 52 20.84 -14.98 23.08
N GLU A 53 20.79 -15.39 21.80
CA GLU A 53 19.65 -16.14 21.28
C GLU A 53 19.46 -17.47 22.01
N LYS A 54 20.55 -18.20 22.27
CA LYS A 54 20.49 -19.45 23.04
C LYS A 54 19.95 -19.21 24.45
N GLN A 55 20.39 -18.16 25.13
CA GLN A 55 19.90 -17.80 26.47
C GLN A 55 18.40 -17.51 26.44
N ILE A 56 17.94 -16.66 25.51
CA ILE A 56 16.53 -16.31 25.35
C ILE A 56 15.69 -17.57 25.05
N ARG A 57 16.13 -18.39 24.10
CA ARG A 57 15.45 -19.62 23.70
C ARG A 57 15.31 -20.60 24.85
N GLN A 58 16.37 -20.81 25.63
CA GLN A 58 16.33 -21.69 26.81
C GLN A 58 15.35 -21.18 27.87
N ALA A 59 15.34 -19.87 28.15
CA ALA A 59 14.44 -19.29 29.13
C ALA A 59 12.97 -19.38 28.70
N ILE A 60 12.67 -19.08 27.43
CA ILE A 60 11.31 -19.19 26.87
C ILE A 60 10.84 -20.63 26.87
N SER A 61 11.64 -21.58 26.36
CA SER A 61 11.25 -23.00 26.32
C SER A 61 11.06 -23.60 27.71
N ALA A 62 11.81 -23.14 28.72
CA ALA A 62 11.62 -23.57 30.11
C ALA A 62 10.32 -23.01 30.72
N ALA A 63 9.98 -21.76 30.44
CA ALA A 63 8.79 -21.10 30.99
C ALA A 63 7.49 -21.48 30.25
N PHE A 64 7.58 -21.70 28.94
CA PHE A 64 6.47 -21.91 28.00
C PHE A 64 6.81 -23.00 26.97
N PRO A 65 6.83 -24.29 27.37
CA PRO A 65 7.27 -25.39 26.49
C PRO A 65 6.38 -25.59 25.25
N ASP A 66 5.14 -25.09 25.27
CA ASP A 66 4.18 -25.22 24.17
C ASP A 66 4.14 -23.99 23.23
N ASP A 67 5.02 -23.00 23.43
CA ASP A 67 5.12 -21.85 22.55
C ASP A 67 6.23 -22.07 21.51
N ALA A 68 5.96 -21.69 20.27
CA ALA A 68 6.98 -21.69 19.22
C ALA A 68 7.94 -20.50 19.38
N LEU A 69 9.12 -20.60 18.77
CA LEU A 69 10.10 -19.52 18.75
C LEU A 69 10.72 -19.37 17.37
N LEU A 70 10.68 -18.15 16.84
CA LEU A 70 11.35 -17.71 15.64
C LEU A 70 12.47 -16.72 16.03
N GLY A 71 13.72 -17.12 15.81
CA GLY A 71 14.89 -16.26 16.01
C GLY A 71 15.61 -15.97 14.70
N GLU A 72 16.38 -14.88 14.67
CA GLU A 72 17.20 -14.48 13.52
C GLU A 72 18.23 -15.56 13.14
N GLU A 73 18.98 -16.11 14.10
CA GLU A 73 20.13 -16.96 13.81
C GLU A 73 19.76 -18.42 13.56
N THR A 74 18.78 -18.94 14.29
CA THR A 74 18.44 -20.37 14.26
C THR A 74 17.07 -20.67 13.66
N GLY A 75 16.28 -19.65 13.30
CA GLY A 75 14.92 -19.81 12.79
C GLY A 75 14.02 -20.53 13.80
N GLY A 76 13.18 -21.46 13.31
CA GLY A 76 12.64 -22.53 14.17
C GLY A 76 11.13 -22.55 14.42
N ALA A 77 10.30 -21.80 13.70
CA ALA A 77 8.84 -21.89 13.82
C ALA A 77 8.16 -22.32 12.50
N THR A 78 7.10 -23.11 12.61
CA THR A 78 6.17 -23.43 11.52
C THR A 78 5.17 -22.29 11.32
N THR A 79 4.68 -22.12 10.09
CA THR A 79 3.72 -21.05 9.73
C THR A 79 2.42 -21.04 10.55
N ASP A 80 2.08 -22.17 11.16
CA ASP A 80 0.78 -22.39 11.80
C ASP A 80 0.84 -22.26 13.34
N ALA A 81 1.92 -21.67 13.88
CA ALA A 81 2.11 -21.54 15.32
C ALA A 81 1.11 -20.56 15.95
N ALA A 82 0.18 -21.08 16.74
CA ALA A 82 -0.82 -20.28 17.47
C ALA A 82 -0.21 -19.32 18.50
N ARG A 83 0.97 -19.63 19.05
CA ARG A 83 1.72 -18.83 20.03
C ARG A 83 3.17 -18.85 19.63
N LEU A 84 3.73 -17.68 19.38
CA LEU A 84 5.04 -17.53 18.78
C LEU A 84 5.81 -16.39 19.46
N TRP A 85 7.01 -16.70 19.91
CA TRP A 85 7.99 -15.70 20.30
C TRP A 85 8.86 -15.35 19.10
N VAL A 86 8.99 -14.07 18.80
CA VAL A 86 9.83 -13.58 17.71
C VAL A 86 10.96 -12.76 18.32
N VAL A 87 12.21 -13.12 18.03
CA VAL A 87 13.38 -12.65 18.77
C VAL A 87 14.48 -12.18 17.82
N ASP A 88 14.97 -10.97 18.06
CA ASP A 88 16.25 -10.49 17.60
C ASP A 88 17.20 -10.39 18.82
N PRO A 89 18.25 -11.22 18.90
CA PRO A 89 19.18 -11.21 20.01
C PRO A 89 20.02 -9.92 20.07
N ILE A 90 20.39 -9.31 18.94
CA ILE A 90 21.14 -8.05 18.85
C ILE A 90 20.80 -7.30 17.54
N ASP A 91 19.73 -6.51 17.55
CA ASP A 91 19.44 -5.56 16.47
C ASP A 91 20.53 -4.47 16.48
N GLY A 92 21.11 -4.22 15.31
CA GLY A 92 22.25 -3.33 15.15
C GLY A 92 23.61 -4.02 15.36
N THR A 93 23.74 -5.29 14.97
CA THR A 93 24.99 -6.07 15.01
C THR A 93 26.19 -5.33 14.41
N ALA A 94 25.98 -4.56 13.33
CA ALA A 94 27.02 -3.75 12.70
C ALA A 94 27.54 -2.63 13.63
N ASN A 95 26.66 -2.01 14.43
CA ASN A 95 27.02 -1.03 15.45
C ASN A 95 27.71 -1.72 16.62
N PHE A 96 27.15 -2.84 17.10
CA PHE A 96 27.73 -3.65 18.17
C PHE A 96 29.18 -4.04 17.88
N ALA A 97 29.45 -4.63 16.70
CA ALA A 97 30.78 -5.05 16.26
C ALA A 97 31.78 -3.88 16.18
N ARG A 98 31.28 -2.66 15.92
CA ARG A 98 32.10 -1.44 15.85
C ARG A 98 32.23 -0.72 17.19
N GLY A 99 31.51 -1.13 18.22
CA GLY A 99 31.51 -0.43 19.50
C GLY A 99 30.67 0.81 19.56
N ILE A 100 29.67 0.91 18.70
CA ILE A 100 28.68 1.99 18.73
C ILE A 100 27.56 1.52 19.65
N GLU A 101 27.25 2.29 20.69
CA GLU A 101 26.24 1.98 21.74
C GLU A 101 24.78 2.12 21.26
N HIS A 102 24.54 1.84 19.97
CA HIS A 102 23.25 1.92 19.31
C HIS A 102 22.86 0.54 18.77
N PHE A 103 22.52 -0.34 19.70
CA PHE A 103 22.05 -1.70 19.46
C PHE A 103 21.03 -2.07 20.55
N CYS A 104 20.21 -3.08 20.32
CA CYS A 104 19.24 -3.53 21.31
C CYS A 104 18.89 -5.01 21.18
N ILE A 105 18.14 -5.51 22.14
CA ILE A 105 17.49 -6.81 22.11
C ILE A 105 16.02 -6.54 21.81
N ALA A 106 15.43 -7.25 20.85
CA ALA A 106 14.02 -7.11 20.51
C ALA A 106 13.29 -8.46 20.69
N ILE A 107 12.19 -8.44 21.44
CA ILE A 107 11.36 -9.62 21.69
C ILE A 107 9.89 -9.25 21.49
N ALA A 108 9.19 -9.99 20.66
CA ALA A 108 7.74 -9.90 20.49
C ALA A 108 7.08 -11.24 20.83
N PHE A 109 5.88 -11.17 21.42
CA PHE A 109 5.02 -12.33 21.57
C PHE A 109 3.79 -12.17 20.68
N VAL A 110 3.59 -13.15 19.80
CA VAL A 110 2.51 -13.22 18.83
C VAL A 110 1.55 -14.34 19.21
N SER A 111 0.26 -14.03 19.28
CA SER A 111 -0.82 -14.99 19.50
C SER A 111 -1.80 -14.92 18.33
N GLN A 112 -2.02 -16.02 17.62
CA GLN A 112 -2.95 -16.08 16.47
C GLN A 112 -2.63 -15.01 15.41
N GLY A 113 -1.34 -14.84 15.08
CA GLY A 113 -0.87 -13.86 14.09
C GLY A 113 -0.89 -12.40 14.56
N ILE A 114 -1.27 -12.13 15.81
CA ILE A 114 -1.36 -10.80 16.41
C ILE A 114 -0.23 -10.61 17.42
N THR A 115 0.52 -9.51 17.32
CA THR A 115 1.49 -9.10 18.35
C THR A 115 0.76 -8.60 19.60
N GLU A 116 0.90 -9.32 20.71
CA GLU A 116 0.26 -9.02 21.99
C GLU A 116 1.20 -8.29 22.96
N LEU A 117 2.49 -8.64 22.92
CA LEU A 117 3.54 -8.05 23.76
C LEU A 117 4.76 -7.69 22.90
N GLY A 118 5.44 -6.61 23.26
CA GLY A 118 6.69 -6.18 22.64
C GLY A 118 7.65 -5.65 23.69
N GLY A 119 8.93 -5.99 23.56
CA GLY A 119 10.02 -5.46 24.36
C GLY A 119 11.20 -5.10 23.48
N ILE A 120 11.78 -3.92 23.73
CA ILE A 120 13.04 -3.48 23.12
C ILE A 120 13.93 -2.96 24.24
N TYR A 121 15.16 -3.45 24.35
CA TYR A 121 16.08 -3.02 25.39
C TYR A 121 17.45 -2.65 24.81
N ASN A 122 17.84 -1.38 24.96
CA ASN A 122 19.23 -0.97 24.78
C ASN A 122 19.96 -1.07 26.13
N PRO A 123 20.84 -2.05 26.33
CA PRO A 123 21.51 -2.22 27.61
C PRO A 123 22.66 -1.22 27.83
N ALA A 124 23.19 -0.60 26.76
CA ALA A 124 24.24 0.41 26.89
C ALA A 124 23.69 1.71 27.48
N THR A 125 22.48 2.12 27.07
CA THR A 125 21.78 3.32 27.59
C THR A 125 20.76 3.01 28.69
N GLN A 126 20.53 1.74 29.00
CA GLN A 126 19.53 1.27 29.97
C GLN A 126 18.10 1.75 29.64
N GLU A 127 17.76 1.71 28.35
CA GLU A 127 16.44 2.11 27.85
C GLU A 127 15.61 0.86 27.57
N LEU A 128 14.71 0.52 28.50
CA LEU A 128 13.76 -0.60 28.37
C LEU A 128 12.40 -0.09 27.91
N TYR A 129 12.03 -0.42 26.68
CA TYR A 129 10.73 -0.16 26.09
C TYR A 129 9.86 -1.42 26.19
N LEU A 130 8.63 -1.27 26.67
CA LEU A 130 7.66 -2.35 26.78
C LEU A 130 6.31 -1.88 26.23
N ALA A 131 5.65 -2.75 25.49
CA ALA A 131 4.29 -2.54 25.03
C ALA A 131 3.41 -3.77 25.28
N ARG A 132 2.17 -3.50 25.62
CA ARG A 132 1.08 -4.47 25.69
C ARG A 132 -0.08 -3.93 24.89
N ARG A 133 -0.56 -4.75 23.95
CA ARG A 133 -1.65 -4.37 23.05
C ARG A 133 -2.87 -3.87 23.81
N SER A 134 -3.45 -2.78 23.31
CA SER A 134 -4.61 -2.09 23.85
C SER A 134 -4.49 -1.71 25.32
N HIS A 135 -3.28 -1.45 25.81
CA HIS A 135 -3.05 -1.17 27.23
C HIS A 135 -1.97 -0.12 27.47
N TYR A 136 -0.73 -0.36 27.05
CA TYR A 136 0.36 0.58 27.30
C TYR A 136 1.49 0.47 26.28
N ALA A 137 2.18 1.59 26.09
CA ALA A 137 3.57 1.66 25.67
C ALA A 137 4.33 2.49 26.71
N GLN A 138 5.46 1.96 27.21
CA GLN A 138 6.24 2.60 28.25
C GLN A 138 7.74 2.43 28.04
N LYS A 139 8.52 3.40 28.52
CA LYS A 139 9.98 3.33 28.65
C LYS A 139 10.34 3.46 30.13
N ASN A 140 11.05 2.48 30.68
CA ASN A 140 11.46 2.45 32.08
C ASN A 140 10.28 2.74 33.06
N GLY A 141 9.09 2.24 32.72
CA GLY A 141 7.85 2.43 33.50
C GLY A 141 7.13 3.77 33.29
N GLN A 142 7.62 4.63 32.39
CA GLN A 142 6.96 5.89 32.03
C GLN A 142 6.22 5.78 30.69
N PRO A 143 4.98 6.27 30.56
CA PRO A 143 4.23 6.21 29.31
C PRO A 143 4.94 6.87 28.13
N LEU A 144 4.72 6.33 26.93
CA LEU A 144 5.23 6.83 25.67
C LEU A 144 4.16 7.55 24.86
N HIS A 145 4.58 8.57 24.11
CA HIS A 145 3.75 9.25 23.13
C HIS A 145 4.61 9.65 21.94
N THR A 146 4.10 9.40 20.72
CA THR A 146 4.80 9.87 19.51
C THR A 146 4.85 11.40 19.45
N ALA A 147 5.78 11.93 18.66
CA ALA A 147 5.90 13.37 18.42
C ALA A 147 4.60 13.99 17.91
N ARG A 148 4.37 15.27 18.22
CA ARG A 148 3.19 16.03 17.76
C ARG A 148 3.46 16.85 16.50
N THR A 149 4.59 16.62 15.85
CA THR A 149 4.99 17.31 14.63
C THR A 149 3.95 17.09 13.53
N SER A 150 3.46 18.20 12.97
CA SER A 150 2.44 18.21 11.91
C SER A 150 2.98 18.71 10.56
N ASP A 151 4.20 19.24 10.55
CA ASP A 151 4.87 19.76 9.37
C ASP A 151 6.13 18.97 9.11
N ALA A 152 6.19 18.28 7.97
CA ALA A 152 7.32 17.45 7.58
C ALA A 152 8.65 18.23 7.53
N ARG A 153 8.62 19.56 7.33
CA ARG A 153 9.82 20.42 7.33
C ARG A 153 10.51 20.51 8.69
N ASN A 154 9.79 20.21 9.76
CA ASN A 154 10.34 20.18 11.13
C ASN A 154 10.65 18.77 11.60
N ALA A 155 10.41 17.77 10.77
CA ALA A 155 10.45 16.38 11.16
C ALA A 155 11.81 15.73 10.86
N THR A 156 12.20 14.78 11.71
CA THR A 156 13.38 13.93 11.55
C THR A 156 12.94 12.48 11.37
N PHE A 157 13.38 11.88 10.27
CA PHE A 157 13.04 10.50 9.91
C PHE A 157 14.28 9.64 9.79
N GLU A 158 14.17 8.38 10.20
CA GLU A 158 15.19 7.40 9.94
C GLU A 158 14.83 6.53 8.73
N LEU A 159 15.77 6.36 7.79
CA LEU A 159 15.62 5.50 6.62
C LEU A 159 16.59 4.32 6.70
N GLY A 160 16.04 3.17 7.08
CA GLY A 160 16.73 1.89 7.15
C GLY A 160 17.10 1.34 5.77
N TRP A 161 18.16 0.54 5.70
CA TRP A 161 18.75 0.07 4.45
C TRP A 161 18.80 -1.45 4.41
N SER A 162 18.18 -2.00 3.37
CA SER A 162 18.12 -3.43 3.12
C SER A 162 18.66 -3.77 1.73
N THR A 163 19.56 -4.76 1.68
CA THR A 163 20.13 -5.30 0.43
C THR A 163 19.11 -6.12 -0.38
N ARG A 164 17.96 -6.45 0.21
CA ARG A 164 16.85 -7.16 -0.46
C ARG A 164 16.01 -6.27 -1.37
N THR A 165 16.33 -4.97 -1.41
CA THR A 165 15.66 -4.00 -2.27
C THR A 165 16.65 -3.33 -3.23
N ALA A 166 16.18 -2.96 -4.42
CA ALA A 166 17.04 -2.30 -5.40
C ALA A 166 17.57 -0.97 -4.86
N GLN A 167 18.88 -0.74 -4.96
CA GLN A 167 19.52 0.49 -4.50
C GLN A 167 18.87 1.75 -5.08
N ARG A 168 18.42 1.68 -6.35
CA ARG A 168 17.70 2.78 -6.99
C ARG A 168 16.42 3.15 -6.23
N ARG A 169 15.64 2.14 -5.79
CA ARG A 169 14.40 2.36 -5.02
C ARG A 169 14.69 3.04 -3.68
N TYR A 170 15.75 2.63 -3.00
CA TYR A 170 16.19 3.29 -1.75
C TYR A 170 16.53 4.77 -1.97
N LEU A 171 17.28 5.08 -3.03
CA LEU A 171 17.64 6.46 -3.38
C LEU A 171 16.42 7.31 -3.78
N ASP A 172 15.46 6.72 -4.50
CA ASP A 172 14.23 7.42 -4.87
C ASP A 172 13.39 7.79 -3.63
N VAL A 173 13.27 6.88 -2.65
CA VAL A 173 12.57 7.14 -1.39
C VAL A 173 13.31 8.18 -0.54
N MET A 174 14.64 8.10 -0.47
CA MET A 174 15.46 9.11 0.21
C MET A 174 15.24 10.50 -0.41
N ALA A 175 15.29 10.61 -1.74
CA ALA A 175 15.07 11.86 -2.45
C ALA A 175 13.65 12.41 -2.22
N ALA A 176 12.63 11.54 -2.22
CA ALA A 176 11.26 11.92 -1.93
C ALA A 176 11.10 12.46 -0.50
N LEU A 177 11.70 11.80 0.50
CA LEU A 177 11.69 12.26 1.89
C LEU A 177 12.37 13.62 2.06
N LEU A 178 13.56 13.79 1.49
CA LEU A 178 14.27 15.08 1.51
C LEU A 178 13.46 16.19 0.83
N SER A 179 12.72 15.86 -0.22
CA SER A 179 11.84 16.81 -0.93
C SER A 179 10.65 17.28 -0.09
N THR A 180 10.30 16.57 0.99
CA THR A 180 9.31 17.06 1.97
C THR A 180 9.86 18.14 2.90
N GLY A 181 11.18 18.39 2.86
CA GLY A 181 11.88 19.31 3.75
C GLY A 181 12.35 18.68 5.06
N ALA A 182 12.16 17.39 5.24
CA ALA A 182 12.53 16.68 6.44
C ALA A 182 14.03 16.35 6.52
N ASN A 183 14.54 16.16 7.73
CA ASN A 183 15.85 15.60 7.96
C ASN A 183 15.79 14.06 7.85
N VAL A 184 16.73 13.47 7.10
CA VAL A 184 16.87 12.02 6.99
C VAL A 184 18.16 11.57 7.67
N ARG A 185 18.03 10.64 8.62
CA ARG A 185 19.13 9.99 9.34
C ARG A 185 19.17 8.48 9.07
N ARG A 186 20.26 7.85 9.51
CA ARG A 186 20.44 6.39 9.51
C ARG A 186 21.20 5.98 10.76
N GLY A 187 20.58 5.16 11.60
CA GLY A 187 21.11 4.67 12.87
C GLY A 187 21.60 3.22 12.81
N ALA A 188 21.12 2.43 11.84
CA ALA A 188 21.49 1.01 11.65
C ALA A 188 21.09 0.09 12.81
N SER A 189 19.97 0.39 13.47
CA SER A 189 19.24 -0.48 14.40
C SER A 189 17.75 -0.18 14.21
N GLY A 190 17.04 -1.08 13.53
CA GLY A 190 15.67 -0.85 13.10
C GLY A 190 14.66 -0.89 14.25
N ALA A 191 14.88 -1.80 15.20
CA ALA A 191 14.06 -1.90 16.39
C ALA A 191 14.20 -0.64 17.27
N LEU A 192 15.44 -0.12 17.46
CA LEU A 192 15.63 1.14 18.18
C LEU A 192 15.02 2.34 17.45
N ALA A 193 15.11 2.39 16.13
CA ALA A 193 14.47 3.45 15.36
C ALA A 193 12.95 3.47 15.61
N LEU A 194 12.29 2.31 15.61
CA LEU A 194 10.87 2.19 15.96
C LEU A 194 10.57 2.61 17.41
N ALA A 195 11.39 2.18 18.38
CA ALA A 195 11.26 2.60 19.78
C ALA A 195 11.38 4.13 19.95
N TRP A 196 12.28 4.77 19.19
CA TRP A 196 12.46 6.21 19.18
C TRP A 196 11.30 6.96 18.52
N VAL A 197 10.62 6.36 17.54
CA VAL A 197 9.34 6.89 17.04
C VAL A 197 8.27 6.85 18.13
N ALA A 198 8.14 5.73 18.85
CA ALA A 198 7.18 5.60 19.96
C ALA A 198 7.44 6.62 21.08
N GLU A 199 8.70 6.95 21.36
CA GLU A 199 9.11 7.99 22.31
C GLU A 199 8.92 9.42 21.81
N GLY A 200 8.72 9.61 20.51
CA GLY A 200 8.73 10.94 19.89
C GLY A 200 10.12 11.57 19.81
N ARG A 201 11.18 10.77 19.93
CA ARG A 201 12.58 11.18 19.71
C ARG A 201 12.89 11.37 18.22
N THR A 202 12.19 10.63 17.37
CA THR A 202 12.14 10.79 15.91
C THR A 202 10.69 10.79 15.45
N ASP A 203 10.40 11.49 14.35
CA ASP A 203 9.03 11.65 13.85
C ASP A 203 8.57 10.46 13.01
N GLY A 204 9.48 9.61 12.57
CA GLY A 204 9.15 8.39 11.86
C GLY A 204 10.36 7.59 11.41
N TYR A 205 10.08 6.38 10.95
CA TYR A 205 11.04 5.41 10.47
C TYR A 205 10.45 4.68 9.26
N ILE A 206 11.28 4.46 8.24
CA ILE A 206 10.94 3.72 7.04
C ILE A 206 12.06 2.72 6.75
N GLU A 207 11.69 1.49 6.42
CA GLU A 207 12.61 0.51 5.84
C GLU A 207 11.89 -0.31 4.77
N LEU A 208 12.51 -0.47 3.60
CA LEU A 208 11.83 -1.05 2.44
C LEU A 208 11.70 -2.58 2.51
N HIS A 209 12.46 -3.24 3.37
CA HIS A 209 12.30 -4.64 3.73
C HIS A 209 12.95 -4.88 5.08
N MET A 210 12.18 -5.41 6.02
CA MET A 210 12.59 -5.66 7.40
C MET A 210 12.01 -7.01 7.85
N ASN A 211 12.76 -7.80 8.63
CA ASN A 211 12.21 -9.06 9.14
C ASN A 211 11.29 -8.80 10.34
N ALA A 212 10.59 -9.83 10.78
CA ALA A 212 9.62 -9.71 11.87
C ALA A 212 10.28 -9.53 13.24
N TRP A 213 11.44 -10.14 13.47
CA TRP A 213 12.21 -9.96 14.70
C TRP A 213 12.70 -8.53 14.88
N ASP A 214 13.06 -7.87 13.78
CA ASP A 214 13.46 -6.47 13.79
C ASP A 214 12.27 -5.53 14.12
N CYS A 215 11.05 -5.84 13.65
CA CYS A 215 9.97 -4.84 13.55
C CYS A 215 8.75 -5.04 14.46
N LEU A 216 8.37 -6.27 14.84
CA LEU A 216 7.08 -6.51 15.49
C LEU A 216 6.93 -5.81 16.85
N ALA A 217 7.97 -5.86 17.69
CA ALA A 217 7.96 -5.20 19.00
C ALA A 217 7.86 -3.67 18.85
N GLY A 218 8.60 -3.11 17.89
CA GLY A 218 8.64 -1.68 17.62
C GLY A 218 7.33 -1.15 17.01
N LEU A 219 6.71 -1.89 16.10
CA LEU A 219 5.41 -1.53 15.52
C LEU A 219 4.32 -1.48 16.59
N LEU A 220 4.29 -2.47 17.51
CA LEU A 220 3.35 -2.44 18.64
C LEU A 220 3.60 -1.22 19.55
N LEU A 221 4.86 -0.92 19.87
CA LEU A 221 5.23 0.27 20.65
C LEU A 221 4.70 1.57 20.01
N VAL A 222 4.85 1.73 18.70
CA VAL A 222 4.40 2.93 17.98
C VAL A 222 2.87 3.04 17.98
N SER A 223 2.16 1.94 17.72
CA SER A 223 0.69 1.93 17.75
C SER A 223 0.14 2.29 19.12
N GLU A 224 0.67 1.69 20.20
CA GLU A 224 0.23 1.95 21.58
C GLU A 224 0.65 3.35 22.07
N ALA A 225 1.70 3.95 21.50
CA ALA A 225 2.11 5.33 21.77
C ALA A 225 1.30 6.39 20.98
N GLY A 226 0.30 5.99 20.20
CA GLY A 226 -0.57 6.89 19.42
C GLY A 226 -0.03 7.29 18.06
N GLY A 227 0.94 6.54 17.54
CA GLY A 227 1.48 6.69 16.19
C GLY A 227 0.69 5.95 15.12
N ARG A 228 1.13 6.11 13.88
CA ARG A 228 0.60 5.42 12.70
C ARG A 228 1.67 4.46 12.17
N VAL A 229 1.25 3.26 11.78
CA VAL A 229 2.12 2.24 11.18
C VAL A 229 1.67 1.89 9.76
N GLY A 230 2.58 1.31 8.98
CA GLY A 230 2.31 0.80 7.64
C GLY A 230 1.35 -0.39 7.65
N GLN A 231 0.59 -0.55 6.58
CA GLN A 231 -0.35 -1.65 6.42
C GLN A 231 0.39 -2.98 6.27
N ILE A 232 -0.02 -3.96 7.07
CA ILE A 232 0.44 -5.35 6.98
C ILE A 232 -0.63 -6.16 6.24
N ASN A 233 -0.39 -6.49 4.96
CA ASN A 233 -1.39 -7.15 4.10
C ASN A 233 -1.69 -8.60 4.52
N ASP A 234 -0.67 -9.33 4.96
CA ASP A 234 -0.78 -10.69 5.48
C ASP A 234 0.11 -10.81 6.72
N PRO A 235 -0.44 -10.62 7.94
CA PRO A 235 0.33 -10.67 9.17
C PRO A 235 1.05 -12.01 9.38
N CYS A 236 0.43 -13.13 9.00
CA CYS A 236 1.04 -14.44 9.15
C CYS A 236 2.20 -14.62 8.18
N ALA A 237 2.04 -14.27 6.91
CA ALA A 237 3.12 -14.38 5.93
C ALA A 237 4.25 -13.36 6.18
N ALA A 238 3.92 -12.17 6.68
CA ALA A 238 4.89 -11.12 7.00
C ALA A 238 5.88 -11.56 8.09
N ILE A 239 5.45 -12.40 9.03
CA ILE A 239 6.31 -12.95 10.08
C ILE A 239 7.52 -13.69 9.49
N PHE A 240 7.32 -14.41 8.38
CA PHE A 240 8.34 -15.31 7.82
C PHE A 240 9.07 -14.75 6.60
N ASN A 241 8.46 -13.81 5.86
CA ASN A 241 9.02 -13.29 4.61
C ASN A 241 9.62 -11.87 4.75
N GLY A 242 9.37 -11.21 5.88
CA GLY A 242 9.63 -9.79 6.05
C GLY A 242 8.73 -8.90 5.19
N GLN A 243 8.79 -7.60 5.43
CA GLN A 243 7.89 -6.63 4.80
C GLN A 243 8.48 -5.23 4.78
N PRO A 244 7.99 -4.33 3.90
CA PRO A 244 8.22 -2.91 4.05
C PRO A 244 7.61 -2.41 5.36
N VAL A 245 8.36 -1.59 6.10
CA VAL A 245 7.97 -1.02 7.39
C VAL A 245 7.89 0.49 7.27
N LEU A 246 6.82 1.05 7.83
CA LEU A 246 6.64 2.48 8.06
C LEU A 246 6.07 2.65 9.47
N ALA A 247 6.64 3.55 10.24
CA ALA A 247 6.11 4.01 11.50
C ALA A 247 6.28 5.53 11.60
N ALA A 248 5.27 6.26 12.04
CA ALA A 248 5.34 7.72 12.07
C ALA A 248 4.43 8.33 13.14
N ALA A 249 4.81 9.51 13.61
CA ALA A 249 3.91 10.43 14.29
C ALA A 249 2.71 10.76 13.39
N THR A 250 1.53 10.83 13.98
CA THR A 250 0.26 10.97 13.24
C THR A 250 0.24 12.18 12.30
N GLY A 251 0.84 13.31 12.70
CA GLY A 251 0.84 14.54 11.90
C GLY A 251 1.68 14.49 10.61
N VAL A 252 2.60 13.54 10.48
CA VAL A 252 3.50 13.41 9.31
C VAL A 252 3.36 12.07 8.58
N ALA A 253 2.55 11.15 9.10
CA ALA A 253 2.40 9.79 8.59
C ALA A 253 2.03 9.76 7.09
N ASP A 254 1.04 10.55 6.67
CA ASP A 254 0.58 10.54 5.28
C ASP A 254 1.64 11.05 4.29
N ALA A 255 2.47 12.02 4.71
CA ALA A 255 3.57 12.52 3.90
C ALA A 255 4.63 11.43 3.69
N LEU A 256 4.93 10.68 4.74
CA LEU A 256 5.88 9.57 4.71
C LEU A 256 5.38 8.39 3.89
N ALA A 257 4.09 8.08 4.00
CA ALA A 257 3.44 7.03 3.21
C ALA A 257 3.51 7.35 1.72
N ARG A 258 3.24 8.61 1.34
CA ARG A 258 3.39 9.07 -0.04
C ARG A 258 4.84 9.01 -0.53
N ALA A 259 5.79 9.45 0.29
CA ALA A 259 7.22 9.49 -0.09
C ALA A 259 7.83 8.08 -0.25
N SER A 260 7.45 7.14 0.62
CA SER A 260 7.94 5.76 0.58
C SER A 260 7.18 4.86 -0.39
N GLY A 261 5.91 5.17 -0.64
CA GLY A 261 4.96 4.28 -1.32
C GLY A 261 4.49 3.11 -0.44
N ILE A 262 4.72 3.16 0.87
CA ILE A 262 4.22 2.18 1.83
C ILE A 262 2.87 2.70 2.36
N PRO A 263 1.75 2.00 2.12
CA PRO A 263 0.44 2.43 2.61
C PRO A 263 0.40 2.38 4.13
N LEU A 264 -0.32 3.32 4.75
CA LEU A 264 -0.60 3.27 6.19
C LEU A 264 -1.72 2.28 6.48
N ASP A 265 -1.66 1.70 7.66
CA ASP A 265 -2.82 1.02 8.22
C ASP A 265 -3.96 2.04 8.41
N SER A 266 -5.18 1.63 8.08
CA SER A 266 -6.36 2.48 8.20
C SER A 266 -6.63 2.69 9.69
N ALA A 267 -6.36 3.90 10.18
CA ALA A 267 -6.73 4.28 11.54
C ALA A 267 -8.25 4.44 11.59
N ASP A 268 -8.96 3.41 12.07
CA ASP A 268 -10.17 3.53 12.91
C ASP A 268 -10.62 2.15 13.45
N THR A 269 -10.73 2.08 14.79
CA THR A 269 -11.44 1.11 15.68
C THR A 269 -10.70 -0.07 16.35
N CYS A 270 -10.72 0.02 17.69
CA CYS A 270 -10.69 -1.04 18.69
C CYS A 270 -11.65 -2.20 18.32
N PRO A 271 -11.32 -3.48 18.58
CA PRO A 271 -12.10 -4.61 18.09
C PRO A 271 -13.40 -4.77 18.88
N ILE A 272 -14.49 -4.19 18.39
CA ILE A 272 -15.83 -4.76 18.52
C ILE A 272 -16.41 -4.82 17.11
N ASP A 273 -16.85 -6.02 16.76
CA ASP A 273 -17.45 -6.45 15.49
C ASP A 273 -16.50 -6.77 14.34
N ALA A 274 -16.31 -8.07 14.14
CA ALA A 274 -15.82 -8.65 12.91
C ALA A 274 -16.69 -8.18 11.73
N GLN A 275 -16.12 -7.35 10.86
CA GLN A 275 -16.60 -7.20 9.49
C GLN A 275 -15.50 -7.60 8.51
N SER A 276 -15.67 -8.85 8.07
CA SER A 276 -15.22 -9.49 6.82
C SER A 276 -14.18 -8.78 5.96
N ALA A 277 -13.10 -9.51 5.66
CA ALA A 277 -12.35 -9.37 4.41
C ALA A 277 -13.32 -9.10 3.24
N THR A 278 -13.09 -8.05 2.46
CA THR A 278 -13.90 -7.78 1.27
C THR A 278 -13.78 -8.98 0.33
N PRO A 279 -14.87 -9.71 0.05
CA PRO A 279 -14.76 -10.91 -0.75
C PRO A 279 -14.33 -10.53 -2.18
N HIS A 280 -13.31 -11.23 -2.70
CA HIS A 280 -12.89 -11.04 -4.08
C HIS A 280 -13.83 -11.85 -5.00
N TYR A 281 -14.82 -11.19 -5.60
CA TYR A 281 -15.73 -11.84 -6.55
C TYR A 281 -15.11 -11.90 -7.95
N PRO A 282 -14.80 -13.11 -8.48
CA PRO A 282 -14.24 -13.26 -9.81
C PRO A 282 -15.20 -12.72 -10.87
N ARG A 283 -14.66 -12.03 -11.87
CA ARG A 283 -15.42 -11.47 -13.00
C ARG A 283 -14.52 -11.38 -14.24
N PRO A 284 -15.11 -11.28 -15.44
CA PRO A 284 -14.33 -11.09 -16.67
C PRO A 284 -13.41 -9.87 -16.58
N ALA A 285 -12.23 -9.98 -17.20
CA ALA A 285 -11.25 -8.90 -17.22
C ALA A 285 -11.77 -7.68 -18.00
N ILE A 286 -12.60 -7.92 -19.02
CA ILE A 286 -13.38 -6.94 -19.78
C ILE A 286 -14.82 -7.47 -19.90
N SER A 287 -15.80 -6.60 -19.67
CA SER A 287 -17.23 -6.88 -19.83
C SER A 287 -17.84 -5.97 -20.88
N LEU A 288 -18.60 -6.54 -21.81
CA LEU A 288 -19.48 -5.77 -22.70
C LEU A 288 -20.61 -5.16 -21.86
N ILE A 289 -20.79 -3.86 -21.93
CA ILE A 289 -21.79 -3.12 -21.16
C ILE A 289 -22.98 -2.74 -22.02
N GLU A 290 -22.74 -2.14 -23.18
CA GLU A 290 -23.81 -1.80 -24.12
C GLU A 290 -23.33 -2.14 -25.52
N ALA A 291 -24.12 -2.96 -26.23
CA ALA A 291 -23.89 -3.29 -27.63
C ALA A 291 -24.66 -2.31 -28.52
N ASP A 292 -24.06 -1.93 -29.64
CA ASP A 292 -24.64 -1.02 -30.63
C ASP A 292 -25.36 0.18 -29.98
N VAL A 293 -24.58 0.98 -29.25
CA VAL A 293 -25.10 2.13 -28.50
C VAL A 293 -25.88 3.03 -29.47
N PRO A 294 -27.18 3.27 -29.23
CA PRO A 294 -28.06 4.00 -30.15
C PRO A 294 -27.48 5.35 -30.58
N GLY A 295 -27.36 5.56 -31.89
CA GLY A 295 -26.81 6.81 -32.46
C GLY A 295 -25.27 6.89 -32.48
N TRP A 296 -24.57 5.91 -31.91
CA TRP A 296 -23.11 5.89 -31.84
C TRP A 296 -22.47 4.77 -32.67
N GLY A 297 -23.19 3.68 -32.94
CA GLY A 297 -22.77 2.59 -33.84
C GLY A 297 -21.52 1.85 -33.36
N MET A 298 -21.45 1.57 -32.05
CA MET A 298 -20.33 0.84 -31.44
C MET A 298 -20.73 0.21 -30.12
N ASP A 299 -19.85 -0.65 -29.61
CA ASP A 299 -19.98 -1.26 -28.30
C ASP A 299 -19.18 -0.48 -27.24
N ILE A 300 -19.72 -0.42 -26.02
CA ILE A 300 -19.03 0.09 -24.83
C ILE A 300 -18.72 -1.07 -23.90
N TYR A 301 -17.46 -1.13 -23.47
CA TYR A 301 -16.92 -2.10 -22.54
C TYR A 301 -16.42 -1.42 -21.27
N ILE A 302 -16.41 -2.17 -20.17
CA ILE A 302 -15.68 -1.82 -18.93
C ILE A 302 -14.67 -2.89 -18.60
N GLY A 303 -13.46 -2.48 -18.21
CA GLY A 303 -12.37 -3.38 -17.84
C GLY A 303 -11.63 -2.99 -16.56
N GLY A 304 -10.99 -3.98 -15.96
CA GLY A 304 -9.98 -3.80 -14.91
C GLY A 304 -8.57 -3.69 -15.48
N ALA A 305 -7.56 -3.52 -14.61
CA ALA A 305 -6.16 -3.40 -15.04
C ALA A 305 -5.69 -4.59 -15.91
N ALA A 306 -6.00 -5.82 -15.49
CA ALA A 306 -5.62 -7.03 -16.22
C ALA A 306 -6.20 -7.09 -17.64
N GLY A 307 -7.45 -6.65 -17.83
CA GLY A 307 -8.09 -6.66 -19.14
C GLY A 307 -7.53 -5.59 -20.06
N THR A 308 -7.31 -4.38 -19.54
CA THR A 308 -6.79 -3.27 -20.33
C THR A 308 -5.33 -3.48 -20.75
N THR A 309 -4.53 -4.22 -19.97
CA THR A 309 -3.14 -4.57 -20.36
C THR A 309 -3.03 -5.74 -21.34
N ASP A 310 -4.13 -6.44 -21.64
CA ASP A 310 -4.13 -7.60 -22.54
C ASP A 310 -4.48 -7.19 -23.97
N LEU A 311 -3.46 -6.97 -24.80
CA LEU A 311 -3.64 -6.58 -26.21
C LEU A 311 -4.44 -7.58 -27.03
N ALA A 312 -4.29 -8.88 -26.77
CA ALA A 312 -5.01 -9.91 -27.51
C ALA A 312 -6.51 -9.83 -27.19
N LEU A 313 -6.84 -9.53 -25.94
CA LEU A 313 -8.21 -9.31 -25.52
C LEU A 313 -8.80 -8.01 -26.10
N LEU A 314 -8.00 -6.94 -26.20
CA LEU A 314 -8.43 -5.71 -26.86
C LEU A 314 -8.75 -5.94 -28.34
N ASP A 315 -7.87 -6.65 -29.05
CA ASP A 315 -8.04 -7.00 -30.47
C ASP A 315 -9.27 -7.90 -30.67
N GLN A 316 -9.44 -8.92 -29.82
CA GLN A 316 -10.59 -9.83 -29.84
C GLN A 316 -11.93 -9.08 -29.76
N TYR A 317 -12.01 -8.01 -28.98
CA TYR A 317 -13.22 -7.19 -28.83
C TYR A 317 -13.27 -5.99 -29.77
N GLY A 318 -12.32 -5.88 -30.70
CA GLY A 318 -12.22 -4.75 -31.63
C GLY A 318 -12.05 -3.40 -30.92
N ILE A 319 -11.43 -3.38 -29.74
CA ILE A 319 -11.26 -2.17 -28.94
C ILE A 319 -10.17 -1.30 -29.56
N GLY A 320 -10.57 -0.20 -30.18
CA GLY A 320 -9.67 0.78 -30.78
C GLY A 320 -9.46 2.02 -29.91
N THR A 321 -10.28 2.19 -28.86
CA THR A 321 -10.26 3.37 -28.00
C THR A 321 -10.36 2.99 -26.53
N VAL A 322 -9.47 3.54 -25.70
CA VAL A 322 -9.46 3.32 -24.26
C VAL A 322 -9.51 4.66 -23.52
N ILE A 323 -10.43 4.77 -22.56
CA ILE A 323 -10.50 5.87 -21.61
C ILE A 323 -10.18 5.33 -20.22
N ASN A 324 -9.01 5.72 -19.69
CA ASN A 324 -8.62 5.39 -18.34
C ASN A 324 -9.06 6.46 -17.37
N CYS A 325 -10.03 6.09 -16.53
CA CYS A 325 -10.56 6.97 -15.51
C CYS A 325 -9.90 6.77 -14.14
N ALA A 326 -8.86 5.94 -13.98
CA ALA A 326 -8.12 5.83 -12.73
C ALA A 326 -6.96 6.83 -12.66
N VAL A 327 -6.91 7.68 -11.63
CA VAL A 327 -5.79 8.62 -11.42
C VAL A 327 -4.45 7.90 -11.25
N ASN A 328 -4.45 6.78 -10.52
CA ASN A 328 -3.27 6.05 -10.04
C ASN A 328 -2.92 4.80 -10.87
N LEU A 329 -3.33 4.76 -12.13
CA LEU A 329 -3.02 3.66 -13.04
C LEU A 329 -2.70 4.25 -14.40
N ASP A 330 -1.47 4.11 -14.86
CA ASP A 330 -1.07 4.41 -16.22
C ASP A 330 -0.76 3.11 -16.95
N ILE A 331 -1.17 3.04 -18.21
CA ILE A 331 -0.99 1.88 -19.06
C ILE A 331 -0.27 2.36 -20.30
N ASP A 332 0.89 1.78 -20.54
CA ASP A 332 1.74 2.08 -21.68
C ASP A 332 1.65 0.94 -22.69
N TRP A 333 1.21 1.27 -23.90
CA TRP A 333 1.14 0.32 -25.02
C TRP A 333 2.10 0.71 -26.16
N VAL A 334 3.16 1.45 -25.87
CA VAL A 334 4.15 1.78 -26.88
C VAL A 334 4.87 0.51 -27.34
N HIS A 335 4.46 -0.02 -28.50
CA HIS A 335 4.98 -1.27 -29.07
C HIS A 335 5.69 -1.09 -30.41
N ALA A 336 5.56 0.08 -31.05
CA ALA A 336 6.33 0.40 -32.24
C ALA A 336 7.69 0.99 -31.83
N PRO A 337 8.83 0.34 -32.16
CA PRO A 337 10.13 0.91 -31.87
C PRO A 337 10.32 2.21 -32.67
N GLU A 338 10.71 3.29 -32.00
CA GLU A 338 11.35 4.40 -32.69
C GLU A 338 12.75 3.95 -33.13
N PRO A 339 13.22 4.35 -34.33
CA PRO A 339 14.56 3.99 -34.79
C PRO A 339 15.58 4.35 -33.69
N GLU A 340 16.45 3.40 -33.38
CA GLU A 340 17.56 3.49 -32.39
C GLU A 340 17.22 3.26 -30.90
N SER A 341 15.97 3.02 -30.50
CA SER A 341 15.63 2.72 -29.08
C SER A 341 15.30 1.24 -28.83
N PRO A 342 16.00 0.54 -27.89
CA PRO A 342 15.62 -0.80 -27.46
C PRO A 342 14.19 -0.82 -26.91
N ALA A 343 13.42 -1.89 -27.18
CA ALA A 343 12.01 -2.01 -26.79
C ALA A 343 11.74 -1.77 -25.29
N HIS A 344 12.69 -2.10 -24.41
CA HIS A 344 12.60 -1.90 -22.96
C HIS A 344 12.97 -0.48 -22.50
N LEU A 345 13.42 0.40 -23.41
CA LEU A 345 13.76 1.80 -23.18
C LEU A 345 12.87 2.75 -24.01
N LEU A 346 11.79 2.25 -24.62
CA LEU A 346 10.85 3.09 -25.35
C LEU A 346 10.20 4.07 -24.37
N ARG A 347 10.60 5.34 -24.48
CA ARG A 347 10.08 6.44 -23.64
C ARG A 347 8.85 7.10 -24.25
N HIS A 348 8.59 6.88 -25.54
CA HIS A 348 7.43 7.34 -26.29
C HIS A 348 7.30 6.56 -27.60
N GLY A 349 6.11 6.57 -28.18
CA GLY A 349 5.81 5.97 -29.48
C GLY A 349 4.31 5.79 -29.68
N ALA A 350 3.92 5.00 -30.67
CA ALA A 350 2.51 4.69 -30.93
C ALA A 350 2.15 3.31 -30.35
N GLY A 351 1.00 3.25 -29.66
CA GLY A 351 0.34 2.00 -29.32
C GLY A 351 -0.74 1.62 -30.33
N PRO A 352 -1.43 0.48 -30.13
CA PRO A 352 -2.45 -0.02 -31.05
C PRO A 352 -3.83 0.61 -30.83
N VAL A 353 -4.03 1.33 -29.71
CA VAL A 353 -5.30 1.99 -29.35
C VAL A 353 -5.12 3.50 -29.20
N ARG A 354 -6.23 4.23 -29.35
CA ARG A 354 -6.32 5.64 -28.95
C ARG A 354 -6.57 5.69 -27.45
N TYR A 355 -5.66 6.31 -26.70
CA TYR A 355 -5.72 6.34 -25.25
C TYR A 355 -6.00 7.74 -24.72
N TYR A 356 -6.95 7.85 -23.81
CA TYR A 356 -7.26 9.07 -23.09
C TYR A 356 -7.24 8.84 -21.59
N LYS A 357 -6.81 9.84 -20.83
CA LYS A 357 -6.76 9.82 -19.37
C LYS A 357 -7.71 10.87 -18.82
N LEU A 358 -8.59 10.45 -17.92
CA LEU A 358 -9.43 11.36 -17.11
C LEU A 358 -8.87 11.51 -15.69
N GLY A 359 -8.47 10.40 -15.08
CA GLY A 359 -7.81 10.39 -13.76
C GLY A 359 -8.71 10.70 -12.56
N LEU A 360 -9.83 9.98 -12.37
CA LEU A 360 -10.71 10.11 -11.20
C LEU A 360 -10.13 9.41 -9.96
N ILE A 361 -10.40 10.03 -8.80
CA ILE A 361 -10.24 9.45 -7.46
C ILE A 361 -11.49 8.60 -7.14
N ASP A 362 -11.32 7.45 -6.49
CA ASP A 362 -12.43 6.58 -6.08
C ASP A 362 -12.93 6.98 -4.68
N GLY A 363 -13.61 8.13 -4.60
CA GLY A 363 -14.07 8.75 -3.36
C GLY A 363 -14.20 10.27 -3.50
N ASP A 364 -14.10 10.96 -2.38
CA ASP A 364 -14.15 12.42 -2.32
C ASP A 364 -12.90 13.08 -2.94
N GLY A 365 -13.03 14.35 -3.31
CA GLY A 365 -11.91 15.18 -3.78
C GLY A 365 -11.84 15.39 -5.29
N ASN A 366 -12.69 14.73 -6.09
CA ASN A 366 -12.85 15.09 -7.50
C ASN A 366 -13.59 16.43 -7.61
N PRO A 367 -13.11 17.40 -8.41
CA PRO A 367 -13.85 18.62 -8.69
C PRO A 367 -15.20 18.32 -9.37
N ALA A 368 -16.20 19.18 -9.13
CA ALA A 368 -17.55 19.01 -9.65
C ALA A 368 -17.63 18.88 -11.18
N THR A 369 -16.69 19.50 -11.90
CA THR A 369 -16.63 19.48 -13.37
C THR A 369 -15.95 18.23 -13.94
N MET A 370 -15.28 17.43 -13.12
CA MET A 370 -14.38 16.38 -13.60
C MET A 370 -15.14 15.24 -14.27
N LEU A 371 -16.28 14.84 -13.73
CA LEU A 371 -17.08 13.77 -14.32
C LEU A 371 -17.84 14.24 -15.58
N HIS A 372 -18.26 15.52 -15.61
CA HIS A 372 -18.82 16.14 -16.80
C HIS A 372 -17.78 16.25 -17.93
N ALA A 373 -16.53 16.60 -17.60
CA ALA A 373 -15.40 16.52 -18.54
C ALA A 373 -15.16 15.09 -19.03
N GLY A 374 -15.30 14.09 -18.14
CA GLY A 374 -15.26 12.67 -18.52
C GLY A 374 -16.33 12.30 -19.54
N TYR A 375 -17.57 12.72 -19.31
CA TYR A 375 -18.67 12.53 -20.26
C TYR A 375 -18.36 13.17 -21.63
N HIS A 376 -17.88 14.41 -21.65
CA HIS A 376 -17.48 15.05 -22.90
C HIS A 376 -16.26 14.38 -23.55
N LEU A 377 -15.33 13.85 -22.77
CA LEU A 377 -14.19 13.08 -23.27
C LEU A 377 -14.66 11.79 -23.95
N MET A 378 -15.62 11.06 -23.35
CA MET A 378 -16.25 9.91 -24.00
C MET A 378 -16.85 10.32 -25.34
N ARG A 379 -17.74 11.31 -25.36
CA ARG A 379 -18.35 11.81 -26.60
C ARG A 379 -17.31 12.21 -27.63
N SER A 380 -16.27 12.93 -27.21
CA SER A 380 -15.23 13.42 -28.11
C SER A 380 -14.39 12.28 -28.67
N ALA A 381 -14.02 11.30 -27.86
CA ALA A 381 -13.31 10.10 -28.30
C ALA A 381 -14.12 9.31 -29.33
N LEU A 382 -15.45 9.29 -29.15
CA LEU A 382 -16.37 8.70 -30.09
C LEU A 382 -16.56 9.56 -31.35
N LEU A 383 -16.62 10.88 -31.28
CA LEU A 383 -16.82 11.75 -32.46
C LEU A 383 -15.54 12.05 -33.24
N GLN A 384 -14.38 11.82 -32.65
CA GLN A 384 -13.10 12.21 -33.24
C GLN A 384 -12.87 11.49 -34.57
N ARG A 385 -12.80 12.27 -35.66
CA ARG A 385 -12.40 11.81 -36.99
C ARG A 385 -10.89 11.99 -37.16
N ILE A 386 -10.19 10.89 -37.42
CA ILE A 386 -8.75 10.90 -37.66
C ILE A 386 -8.50 11.13 -39.15
N PRO A 387 -7.73 12.16 -39.54
CA PRO A 387 -7.43 12.41 -40.95
C PRO A 387 -6.47 11.35 -41.50
N ASP A 388 -6.56 11.10 -42.79
CA ASP A 388 -5.62 10.22 -43.50
C ASP A 388 -4.23 10.87 -43.59
N LYS A 389 -3.42 10.72 -42.54
CA LYS A 389 -2.03 11.16 -42.47
C LYS A 389 -1.13 10.05 -41.91
N PRO A 390 0.11 9.88 -42.40
CA PRO A 390 1.03 8.86 -41.90
C PRO A 390 1.35 8.95 -40.40
N SER A 391 1.27 10.16 -39.83
CA SER A 391 1.50 10.40 -38.40
C SER A 391 0.39 9.84 -37.50
N TYR A 392 -0.81 9.60 -38.03
CA TYR A 392 -1.93 9.00 -37.30
C TYR A 392 -2.08 7.54 -37.71
N ARG A 393 -1.51 6.66 -36.89
CA ARG A 393 -1.44 5.21 -37.16
C ARG A 393 -2.74 4.49 -36.80
N ASN A 394 -3.40 4.88 -35.71
CA ASN A 394 -4.68 4.28 -35.30
C ASN A 394 -5.83 5.15 -35.81
N ARG A 395 -6.38 4.74 -36.96
CA ARG A 395 -7.40 5.50 -37.69
C ARG A 395 -8.79 4.91 -37.48
N GLU A 396 -8.85 3.60 -37.30
CA GLU A 396 -10.07 2.91 -36.98
C GLU A 396 -10.53 3.31 -35.58
N ARG A 397 -11.83 3.58 -35.48
CA ARG A 397 -12.45 4.04 -34.24
C ARG A 397 -12.43 2.92 -33.19
N GLY A 398 -12.78 1.72 -33.64
CA GLY A 398 -13.02 0.53 -32.83
C GLY A 398 -14.11 0.76 -31.77
N ASN A 399 -14.27 -0.24 -30.92
CA ASN A 399 -15.10 -0.17 -29.72
C ASN A 399 -14.41 0.61 -28.60
N LEU A 400 -15.21 1.11 -27.66
CA LEU A 400 -14.73 1.90 -26.52
C LEU A 400 -14.58 1.02 -25.27
N LEU A 401 -13.42 1.05 -24.66
CA LEU A 401 -13.19 0.52 -23.31
C LEU A 401 -13.02 1.66 -22.31
N VAL A 402 -13.86 1.68 -21.26
CA VAL A 402 -13.66 2.56 -20.10
C VAL A 402 -13.07 1.72 -18.98
N ASN A 403 -11.85 2.05 -18.53
CA ASN A 403 -11.17 1.27 -17.52
C ASN A 403 -10.84 2.07 -16.26
N CYS A 404 -10.83 1.36 -15.14
CA CYS A 404 -10.14 1.77 -13.93
C CYS A 404 -9.49 0.53 -13.31
N ARG A 405 -8.82 0.66 -12.15
CA ARG A 405 -8.05 -0.46 -11.56
C ARG A 405 -8.87 -1.76 -11.40
N GLY A 406 -10.07 -1.67 -10.82
CA GLY A 406 -10.98 -2.81 -10.65
C GLY A 406 -12.16 -2.85 -11.63
N GLY A 407 -12.35 -1.79 -12.43
CA GLY A 407 -13.49 -1.69 -13.33
C GLY A 407 -14.86 -1.66 -12.61
N ARG A 408 -14.95 -1.14 -11.37
CA ARG A 408 -16.14 -1.29 -10.50
C ARG A 408 -16.89 0.01 -10.14
N SER A 409 -16.18 1.10 -9.88
CA SER A 409 -16.78 2.32 -9.34
C SER A 409 -16.68 3.46 -10.36
N ARG A 410 -15.51 4.08 -10.50
CA ARG A 410 -15.23 5.16 -11.47
C ARG A 410 -15.69 4.88 -12.91
N SER A 411 -15.35 3.71 -13.46
CA SER A 411 -15.73 3.33 -14.82
C SER A 411 -17.23 3.09 -14.94
N VAL A 412 -17.85 2.50 -13.90
CA VAL A 412 -19.30 2.28 -13.84
C VAL A 412 -20.04 3.61 -13.78
N THR A 413 -19.61 4.55 -12.93
CA THR A 413 -20.20 5.90 -12.87
C THR A 413 -20.13 6.61 -14.21
N LEU A 414 -18.95 6.61 -14.83
CA LEU A 414 -18.72 7.36 -16.06
C LEU A 414 -19.55 6.80 -17.23
N VAL A 415 -19.60 5.47 -17.37
CA VAL A 415 -20.42 4.82 -18.40
C VAL A 415 -21.92 4.98 -18.11
N ALA A 416 -22.36 4.83 -16.87
CA ALA A 416 -23.77 5.02 -16.51
C ALA A 416 -24.23 6.46 -16.78
N LEU A 417 -23.40 7.46 -16.44
CA LEU A 417 -23.66 8.86 -16.77
C LEU A 417 -23.84 9.05 -18.29
N PHE A 418 -22.94 8.48 -19.09
CA PHE A 418 -23.01 8.55 -20.54
C PHE A 418 -24.30 7.91 -21.09
N LEU A 419 -24.61 6.68 -20.66
CA LEU A 419 -25.80 5.95 -21.09
C LEU A 419 -27.09 6.68 -20.71
N HIS A 420 -27.16 7.26 -19.52
CA HIS A 420 -28.32 8.05 -19.10
C HIS A 420 -28.52 9.30 -19.96
N LEU A 421 -27.44 10.05 -20.26
CA LEU A 421 -27.52 11.30 -21.02
C LEU A 421 -27.71 11.12 -22.54
N GLU A 422 -27.22 10.01 -23.09
CA GLU A 422 -27.25 9.71 -24.54
C GLU A 422 -28.38 8.75 -24.92
N CYS A 423 -28.83 7.88 -24.00
CA CYS A 423 -29.89 6.90 -24.23
C CYS A 423 -31.04 7.03 -23.19
N PRO A 424 -31.62 8.22 -22.98
CA PRO A 424 -32.62 8.44 -21.92
C PRO A 424 -33.91 7.62 -22.10
N ALA A 425 -34.22 7.17 -23.32
CA ALA A 425 -35.35 6.27 -23.56
C ALA A 425 -35.13 4.85 -23.00
N ARG A 426 -33.87 4.39 -22.94
CA ARG A 426 -33.48 3.09 -22.34
C ARG A 426 -33.16 3.25 -20.85
N TYR A 427 -32.54 4.37 -20.48
CA TYR A 427 -32.06 4.65 -19.13
C TYR A 427 -32.62 6.01 -18.63
N PRO A 428 -33.91 6.06 -18.26
CA PRO A 428 -34.59 7.32 -17.93
C PRO A 428 -34.06 7.97 -16.65
N THR A 429 -33.41 7.21 -15.77
CA THR A 429 -32.70 7.74 -14.61
C THR A 429 -31.25 7.27 -14.57
N LEU A 430 -30.40 8.01 -13.84
CA LEU A 430 -29.04 7.58 -13.55
C LEU A 430 -29.00 6.24 -12.81
N ALA A 431 -29.99 5.96 -11.95
CA ALA A 431 -30.08 4.70 -11.22
C ALA A 431 -30.32 3.52 -12.17
N ASP A 432 -31.18 3.67 -13.18
CA ASP A 432 -31.43 2.64 -14.20
C ASP A 432 -30.15 2.32 -14.98
N ALA A 433 -29.39 3.37 -15.35
CA ALA A 433 -28.10 3.20 -16.02
C ALA A 433 -27.08 2.50 -15.11
N ILE A 434 -26.99 2.89 -13.84
CA ILE A 434 -26.08 2.25 -12.88
C ILE A 434 -26.43 0.76 -12.74
N ALA A 435 -27.69 0.42 -12.51
CA ALA A 435 -28.13 -0.96 -12.34
C ALA A 435 -27.80 -1.82 -13.56
N HIS A 436 -28.03 -1.31 -14.77
CA HIS A 436 -27.63 -1.98 -16.02
C HIS A 436 -26.13 -2.23 -16.10
N VAL A 437 -25.32 -1.20 -15.81
CA VAL A 437 -23.85 -1.33 -15.86
C VAL A 437 -23.34 -2.30 -14.80
N GLN A 438 -23.92 -2.30 -13.58
CA GLN A 438 -23.56 -3.24 -12.51
C GLN A 438 -23.85 -4.69 -12.92
N ASP A 439 -25.02 -4.95 -13.50
CA ASP A 439 -25.41 -6.27 -14.02
C ASP A 439 -24.45 -6.75 -15.11
N LYS A 440 -24.24 -5.93 -16.15
CA LYS A 440 -23.35 -6.28 -17.26
C LYS A 440 -21.90 -6.44 -16.86
N ARG A 441 -21.45 -5.66 -15.88
CA ARG A 441 -20.11 -5.77 -15.31
C ARG A 441 -19.94 -6.98 -14.39
N GLN A 442 -21.05 -7.64 -14.02
CA GLN A 442 -21.09 -8.76 -13.07
C GLN A 442 -20.53 -8.36 -11.71
N LEU A 443 -20.93 -7.17 -11.22
CA LEU A 443 -20.63 -6.79 -9.84
C LEU A 443 -21.48 -7.60 -8.88
N HIS A 444 -20.87 -8.19 -7.85
CA HIS A 444 -21.63 -8.93 -6.86
C HIS A 444 -22.57 -7.98 -6.10
N PRO A 445 -23.79 -8.40 -5.71
CA PRO A 445 -24.72 -7.55 -4.96
C PRO A 445 -24.10 -6.89 -3.71
N ASP A 446 -23.19 -7.60 -3.04
CA ASP A 446 -22.45 -7.08 -1.88
C ASP A 446 -21.45 -5.97 -2.24
N GLU A 447 -21.22 -5.67 -3.52
CA GLU A 447 -20.42 -4.52 -3.97
C GLU A 447 -21.32 -3.34 -4.38
N TRP A 448 -22.63 -3.52 -4.51
CA TRP A 448 -23.49 -2.49 -5.12
C TRP A 448 -23.61 -1.22 -4.28
N PHE A 449 -23.37 -1.31 -2.97
CA PHE A 449 -23.40 -0.15 -2.08
C PHE A 449 -22.16 0.77 -2.23
N ASP A 450 -21.06 0.28 -2.81
CA ASP A 450 -19.80 1.03 -2.99
C ASP A 450 -19.30 1.11 -4.43
N ALA A 451 -20.02 0.51 -5.39
CA ALA A 451 -19.62 0.39 -6.78
C ALA A 451 -20.78 0.76 -7.74
N PRO A 452 -21.14 2.05 -7.86
CA PRO A 452 -20.28 3.19 -7.55
C PRO A 452 -20.37 3.78 -6.15
N LYS A 453 -19.27 4.38 -5.69
CA LYS A 453 -19.24 5.12 -4.42
C LYS A 453 -20.23 6.30 -4.42
N PRO A 454 -20.86 6.62 -3.28
CA PRO A 454 -21.81 7.73 -3.16
C PRO A 454 -21.28 9.07 -3.70
N ALA A 455 -20.02 9.41 -3.40
CA ALA A 455 -19.38 10.62 -3.88
C ALA A 455 -19.36 10.75 -5.42
N LEU A 456 -19.16 9.64 -6.13
CA LEU A 456 -19.17 9.61 -7.59
C LEU A 456 -20.60 9.69 -8.16
N ILE A 457 -21.58 9.12 -7.47
CA ILE A 457 -23.00 9.27 -7.81
C ILE A 457 -23.41 10.75 -7.70
N THR A 458 -23.03 11.43 -6.61
CA THR A 458 -23.27 12.87 -6.44
C THR A 458 -22.63 13.70 -7.56
N LEU A 459 -21.40 13.37 -7.97
CA LEU A 459 -20.75 14.03 -9.09
C LEU A 459 -21.45 13.77 -10.43
N ALA A 460 -22.00 12.57 -10.63
CA ALA A 460 -22.77 12.24 -11.82
C ALA A 460 -24.07 13.04 -11.88
N GLN A 461 -24.78 13.16 -10.76
CA GLN A 461 -25.96 14.02 -10.65
C GLN A 461 -25.61 15.47 -10.98
N ARG A 462 -24.49 15.98 -10.46
CA ARG A 462 -24.05 17.33 -10.79
C ARG A 462 -23.70 17.50 -12.27
N ALA A 463 -23.06 16.51 -12.87
CA ALA A 463 -22.76 16.52 -14.30
C ALA A 463 -24.03 16.51 -15.17
N ILE A 464 -25.08 15.80 -14.74
CA ILE A 464 -26.39 15.79 -15.40
C ILE A 464 -27.02 17.19 -15.37
N GLU A 465 -27.04 17.84 -14.19
CA GLU A 465 -27.57 19.20 -14.05
C GLU A 465 -26.84 20.19 -14.97
N MET A 466 -25.51 20.10 -15.02
CA MET A 466 -24.68 20.94 -15.88
C MET A 466 -25.01 20.71 -17.37
N GLU A 467 -25.09 19.46 -17.80
CA GLU A 467 -25.39 19.12 -19.19
C GLU A 467 -26.80 19.53 -19.61
N GLN A 468 -27.79 19.32 -18.74
CA GLN A 468 -29.17 19.74 -19.00
C GLN A 468 -29.28 21.26 -19.13
N ALA A 469 -28.59 22.02 -18.27
CA ALA A 469 -28.53 23.47 -18.37
C ALA A 469 -27.89 23.94 -19.68
N LEU A 470 -26.80 23.30 -20.12
CA LEU A 470 -26.17 23.58 -21.41
C LEU A 470 -27.12 23.29 -22.58
N ARG A 471 -27.78 22.14 -22.59
CA ARG A 471 -28.77 21.77 -23.62
C ARG A 471 -29.94 22.76 -23.67
N ALA A 472 -30.47 23.18 -22.53
CA ALA A 472 -31.54 24.18 -22.46
C ALA A 472 -31.12 25.55 -23.00
N ALA A 473 -29.85 25.92 -22.83
CA ALA A 473 -29.27 27.15 -23.37
C ALA A 473 -28.91 27.06 -24.87
N GLY A 474 -29.14 25.93 -25.54
CA GLY A 474 -28.70 25.69 -26.92
C GLY A 474 -27.18 25.54 -27.07
N LEU A 475 -26.46 25.41 -25.96
CA LEU A 475 -25.00 25.20 -25.90
C LEU A 475 -24.65 23.73 -25.68
N GLY A 476 -25.66 22.87 -25.48
CA GLY A 476 -25.50 21.44 -25.37
C GLY A 476 -25.02 20.86 -26.68
N THR A 477 -24.19 19.83 -26.58
CA THR A 477 -23.64 19.17 -27.75
C THR A 477 -24.70 18.31 -28.44
N PRO A 478 -24.98 18.49 -29.75
CA PRO A 478 -26.00 17.72 -30.45
C PRO A 478 -25.65 16.22 -30.50
N THR A 479 -26.68 15.38 -30.49
CA THR A 479 -26.55 13.95 -30.76
C THR A 479 -26.06 13.77 -32.21
N PRO A 480 -25.02 12.95 -32.46
CA PRO A 480 -24.56 12.72 -33.82
C PRO A 480 -25.66 12.14 -34.70
N VAL A 481 -25.94 12.80 -35.82
CA VAL A 481 -26.65 12.19 -36.95
C VAL A 481 -25.59 11.36 -37.69
N MET A 482 -25.71 10.04 -37.64
CA MET A 482 -24.85 9.17 -38.44
C MET A 482 -25.15 9.41 -39.92
N ASP A 483 -24.14 9.81 -40.69
CA ASP A 483 -24.18 9.71 -42.15
C ASP A 483 -24.40 8.23 -42.51
N GLU A 484 -25.27 7.95 -43.50
CA GLU A 484 -25.50 6.61 -44.05
C GLU A 484 -24.18 5.88 -44.37
N PRO A 485 -24.15 4.53 -44.25
CA PRO A 485 -22.95 3.76 -44.58
C PRO A 485 -22.57 4.03 -46.03
N ARG A 486 -21.44 4.71 -46.26
CA ARG A 486 -20.84 4.78 -47.59
C ARG A 486 -20.25 3.39 -47.90
N SER A 487 -20.82 2.80 -48.94
CA SER A 487 -20.45 1.55 -49.63
C SER A 487 -18.96 1.29 -49.75
#